data_AF-A0A426QUJ3-F1
#
_entry.id   AF-A0A426QUJ3-F1
#
_cell.length_a   1.000
_cell.length_b   1.000
_cell.length_c   1.000
_cell.angle_alpha   90.00
_cell.angle_beta   90.00
_cell.angle_gamma   90.00
#
_symmetry.space_group_name_H-M   'P 1'
#
loop_
_entity.id
_entity.type
_entity.pdbx_description
1 polymer ?
#
loop_
_entity_poly.entity_id
_entity_poly.type
_entity_poly.pdbx_seq_one_letter_code
_entity_poly.pdbx_strand_id
1 'polypeptide(L)'
;MFVAYLAVTALLAGTLIAAFTGDNSDTVATPAPSAVAPTSAATTRPAPAGPDCSMPTGDQTSGEGVIAAFEHAYYVQRSGAAAHALVSPDAPSSAPFTVVANLDAGIATVAAGTTYCLDIDTLRPGVFTLTLTESGPDGPGTQYRQRITTSEVDGRFVIASIEQA
;
A
#
# COMPACT_ATOMS: atom_id res chain seq x y z
N MET A 1 23.12 6.09 -22.35
CA MET A 1 23.58 5.30 -23.52
C MET A 1 22.88 3.94 -23.42
N PHE A 2 22.05 3.59 -24.40
CA PHE A 2 21.12 2.44 -24.34
C PHE A 2 21.82 1.10 -24.63
N VAL A 3 21.62 0.09 -23.77
CA VAL A 3 21.71 -1.37 -24.07
C VAL A 3 20.99 -2.13 -22.93
N ALA A 4 20.24 -3.22 -23.09
CA ALA A 4 19.27 -3.63 -24.13
C ALA A 4 18.33 -4.67 -23.47
N TYR A 5 17.04 -4.70 -23.84
CA TYR A 5 16.07 -5.67 -23.30
C TYR A 5 15.56 -6.57 -24.43
N LEU A 6 16.06 -7.80 -24.52
CA LEU A 6 15.60 -8.80 -25.49
C LEU A 6 15.92 -10.23 -25.02
N ALA A 7 14.89 -11.01 -24.74
CA ALA A 7 14.88 -12.46 -24.95
C ALA A 7 13.43 -12.97 -24.96
N VAL A 8 12.89 -13.23 -26.15
CA VAL A 8 11.65 -13.99 -26.34
C VAL A 8 12.02 -15.47 -26.42
N THR A 9 11.35 -16.33 -25.66
CA THR A 9 11.32 -17.78 -25.90
C THR A 9 9.90 -18.31 -25.80
N ALA A 10 9.57 -19.27 -26.67
CA ALA A 10 8.20 -19.63 -27.00
C ALA A 10 7.79 -21.02 -26.51
N LEU A 11 6.47 -21.22 -26.43
CA LEU A 11 5.71 -22.46 -26.71
C LEU A 11 6.39 -23.82 -26.48
N LEU A 12 5.77 -24.64 -25.61
CA LEU A 12 5.50 -26.05 -25.92
C LEU A 12 4.18 -26.50 -25.28
N ALA A 13 3.39 -27.25 -26.05
CA ALA A 13 2.12 -27.85 -25.62
C ALA A 13 2.30 -29.35 -25.31
N GLY A 14 1.44 -29.91 -24.45
CA GLY A 14 1.49 -31.33 -24.08
C GLY A 14 0.18 -31.83 -23.48
N THR A 15 -0.73 -32.32 -24.33
CA THR A 15 -1.94 -33.04 -23.90
C THR A 15 -1.61 -34.51 -23.63
N LEU A 16 -2.08 -35.06 -22.51
CA LEU A 16 -2.16 -36.51 -22.32
C LEU A 16 -3.58 -36.92 -21.90
N ILE A 17 -4.16 -37.85 -22.65
CA ILE A 17 -5.49 -38.44 -22.37
C ILE A 17 -5.26 -39.81 -21.75
N ALA A 18 -5.91 -40.10 -20.62
CA ALA A 18 -5.98 -41.44 -20.06
C ALA A 18 -7.45 -41.84 -19.88
N ALA A 19 -7.90 -42.79 -20.69
CA ALA A 19 -9.24 -43.36 -20.58
C ALA A 19 -9.23 -44.55 -19.61
N PHE A 20 -10.24 -44.64 -18.75
CA PHE A 20 -10.57 -45.86 -18.02
C PHE A 20 -12.03 -46.21 -18.29
N THR A 21 -12.22 -47.34 -18.98
CA THR A 21 -13.54 -47.90 -19.31
C THR A 21 -14.01 -48.80 -18.16
N GLY A 22 -15.28 -48.68 -17.76
CA GLY A 22 -15.87 -49.51 -16.70
C GLY A 22 -17.36 -49.74 -16.94
N ASP A 23 -17.74 -51.01 -17.05
CA ASP A 23 -19.04 -51.51 -17.53
C ASP A 23 -19.52 -52.62 -16.57
N ASN A 24 -20.80 -52.81 -16.25
CA ASN A 24 -22.05 -52.15 -16.68
C ASN A 24 -23.11 -52.31 -15.57
N SER A 25 -24.23 -51.55 -15.59
CA SER A 25 -25.58 -52.00 -15.17
C SER A 25 -26.63 -50.87 -15.18
N ASP A 26 -27.74 -51.10 -15.90
CA ASP A 26 -28.95 -50.26 -15.87
C ASP A 26 -29.61 -50.17 -14.47
N THR A 27 -30.10 -48.98 -14.11
CA THR A 27 -31.23 -48.82 -13.17
C THR A 27 -32.01 -47.54 -13.48
N VAL A 28 -33.24 -47.75 -13.97
CA VAL A 28 -34.45 -46.92 -13.91
C VAL A 28 -34.31 -45.45 -13.50
N ALA A 29 -34.65 -44.54 -14.42
CA ALA A 29 -34.78 -43.11 -14.15
C ALA A 29 -35.88 -42.79 -13.13
N THR A 30 -35.54 -41.98 -12.13
CA THR A 30 -36.47 -41.23 -11.26
C THR A 30 -35.97 -39.79 -11.17
N PRO A 31 -36.78 -38.75 -11.42
CA PRO A 31 -36.34 -37.37 -11.31
C PRO A 31 -36.21 -36.99 -9.83
N ALA A 32 -34.99 -37.01 -9.30
CA ALA A 32 -34.67 -36.39 -8.02
C ALA A 32 -34.69 -34.85 -8.16
N PRO A 33 -35.22 -34.10 -7.19
CA PRO A 33 -35.29 -32.64 -7.28
C PRO A 33 -33.89 -32.02 -7.18
N SER A 34 -33.65 -30.98 -7.99
CA SER A 34 -32.39 -30.22 -7.98
C SER A 34 -32.15 -29.55 -6.61
N ALA A 35 -31.31 -30.16 -5.79
CA ALA A 35 -30.75 -29.52 -4.61
C ALA A 35 -29.74 -28.45 -5.06
N VAL A 36 -30.21 -27.21 -5.19
CA VAL A 36 -29.34 -26.04 -5.32
C VAL A 36 -28.42 -25.98 -4.11
N ALA A 37 -27.12 -26.19 -4.33
CA ALA A 37 -26.12 -25.91 -3.32
C ALA A 37 -26.20 -24.41 -2.98
N PRO A 38 -26.24 -24.03 -1.69
CA PRO A 38 -26.15 -22.63 -1.33
C PRO A 38 -24.77 -22.12 -1.76
N THR A 39 -24.74 -21.26 -2.78
CA THR A 39 -23.60 -20.38 -2.99
C THR A 39 -23.47 -19.52 -1.74
N SER A 40 -22.57 -19.93 -0.83
CA SER A 40 -22.13 -19.09 0.27
C SER A 40 -21.48 -17.87 -0.35
N ALA A 41 -22.28 -16.81 -0.56
CA ALA A 41 -21.79 -15.50 -0.90
C ALA A 41 -20.78 -15.14 0.18
N ALA A 42 -19.51 -15.10 -0.19
CA ALA A 42 -18.47 -14.61 0.69
C ALA A 42 -18.78 -13.14 0.94
N THR A 43 -19.42 -12.86 2.08
CA THR A 43 -19.61 -11.50 2.54
C THR A 43 -18.23 -10.91 2.77
N THR A 44 -17.70 -10.22 1.78
CA THR A 44 -16.54 -9.33 1.92
C THR A 44 -16.94 -8.26 2.91
N ARG A 45 -16.79 -8.58 4.21
CA ARG A 45 -16.88 -7.62 5.29
C ARG A 45 -15.81 -6.58 4.97
N PRO A 46 -16.18 -5.31 4.76
CA PRO A 46 -15.18 -4.25 4.69
C PRO A 46 -14.32 -4.36 5.94
N ALA A 47 -12.99 -4.29 5.78
CA ALA A 47 -12.14 -4.08 6.95
C ALA A 47 -12.72 -2.88 7.71
N PRO A 48 -12.81 -2.93 9.06
CA PRO A 48 -13.25 -1.75 9.79
C PRO A 48 -12.40 -0.57 9.35
N ALA A 49 -13.04 0.56 9.04
CA ALA A 49 -12.29 1.78 8.84
C ALA A 49 -11.35 1.95 10.04
N GLY A 50 -10.09 2.26 9.78
CA GLY A 50 -9.12 2.54 10.83
C GLY A 50 -9.60 3.67 11.75
N PRO A 51 -8.90 3.91 12.87
CA PRO A 51 -9.21 5.05 13.73
C PRO A 51 -9.33 6.33 12.89
N ASP A 52 -10.30 7.17 13.27
CA ASP A 52 -10.85 8.31 12.51
C ASP A 52 -9.98 8.76 11.35
N CYS A 53 -10.37 8.41 10.11
CA CYS A 53 -9.57 8.61 8.90
C CYS A 53 -9.19 10.08 8.69
N SER A 54 -8.07 10.46 9.28
CA SER A 54 -7.60 11.83 9.36
C SER A 54 -6.59 12.05 8.24
N MET A 55 -6.82 13.09 7.45
CA MET A 55 -5.86 13.66 6.49
C MET A 55 -5.41 15.04 7.00
N PRO A 56 -4.72 15.11 8.16
CA PRO A 56 -4.28 16.38 8.74
C PRO A 56 -3.22 17.01 7.83
N THR A 57 -3.29 18.34 7.66
CA THR A 57 -2.24 19.08 6.95
C THR A 57 -0.89 19.05 7.66
N GLY A 58 -0.89 18.81 8.98
CA GLY A 58 0.31 18.79 9.80
C GLY A 58 1.01 20.14 9.94
N ASP A 59 2.13 20.14 10.66
CA ASP A 59 3.01 21.28 10.89
C ASP A 59 4.41 20.78 11.36
N GLN A 60 5.32 21.69 11.72
CA GLN A 60 6.65 21.30 12.26
C GLN A 60 6.78 21.57 13.77
N THR A 61 5.67 21.61 14.51
CA THR A 61 5.65 21.89 15.96
C THR A 61 5.69 20.63 16.82
N SER A 62 5.50 19.46 16.22
CA SER A 62 5.57 18.15 16.89
C SER A 62 6.01 17.04 15.93
N GLY A 63 6.40 15.89 16.46
CA GLY A 63 6.77 14.71 15.66
C GLY A 63 5.59 14.16 14.84
N GLU A 64 4.40 14.04 15.46
CA GLU A 64 3.17 13.63 14.76
C GLU A 64 2.75 14.67 13.72
N GLY A 65 2.93 15.96 14.03
CA GLY A 65 2.69 17.07 13.09
C GLY A 65 3.55 16.99 11.84
N VAL A 66 4.86 16.69 11.96
CA VAL A 66 5.74 16.64 10.77
C VAL A 66 5.50 15.39 9.92
N ILE A 67 5.12 14.28 10.54
CA ILE A 67 4.65 13.07 9.83
C ILE A 67 3.40 13.43 9.02
N ALA A 68 2.39 14.02 9.65
CA ALA A 68 1.18 14.51 8.98
C ALA A 68 1.50 15.46 7.81
N ALA A 69 2.45 16.39 8.00
CA ALA A 69 2.85 17.34 6.96
C ALA A 69 3.54 16.68 5.77
N PHE A 70 4.36 15.64 6.01
CA PHE A 70 5.03 14.88 4.96
C PHE A 70 4.02 14.11 4.12
N GLU A 71 3.10 13.38 4.77
CA GLU A 71 2.06 12.64 4.07
C GLU A 71 1.10 13.58 3.31
N HIS A 72 0.75 14.73 3.89
CA HIS A 72 -0.04 15.75 3.17
C HIS A 72 0.71 16.34 1.97
N ALA A 73 2.02 16.56 2.06
CA ALA A 73 2.85 16.99 0.93
C ALA A 73 2.92 15.92 -0.18
N TYR A 74 2.93 14.64 0.20
CA TYR A 74 2.97 13.50 -0.72
C TYR A 74 1.62 13.25 -1.42
N TYR A 75 0.52 13.09 -0.65
CA TYR A 75 -0.79 12.72 -1.19
C TYR A 75 -1.62 13.91 -1.69
N VAL A 76 -1.60 15.05 -0.98
CA VAL A 76 -2.48 16.20 -1.29
C VAL A 76 -1.76 17.23 -2.16
N GLN A 77 -0.59 17.70 -1.75
CA GLN A 77 0.18 18.67 -2.56
C GLN A 77 0.86 18.01 -3.77
N ARG A 78 1.06 16.68 -3.72
CA ARG A 78 1.70 15.86 -4.76
C ARG A 78 3.03 16.44 -5.23
N SER A 79 3.87 16.84 -4.27
CA SER A 79 5.18 17.45 -4.52
C SER A 79 6.28 16.79 -3.69
N GLY A 80 7.20 16.10 -4.36
CA GLY A 80 8.39 15.54 -3.72
C GLY A 80 9.31 16.61 -3.14
N ALA A 81 9.31 17.81 -3.71
CA ALA A 81 10.06 18.96 -3.17
C ALA A 81 9.48 19.45 -1.84
N ALA A 82 8.15 19.51 -1.71
CA ALA A 82 7.49 19.89 -0.45
C ALA A 82 7.68 18.81 0.64
N ALA A 83 7.57 17.54 0.27
CA ALA A 83 7.83 16.43 1.19
C ALA A 83 9.31 16.40 1.64
N HIS A 84 10.25 16.59 0.71
CA HIS A 84 11.69 16.67 1.03
C HIS A 84 12.04 17.85 1.95
N ALA A 85 11.32 18.98 1.89
CA ALA A 85 11.56 20.12 2.75
C ALA A 85 11.30 19.84 4.26
N LEU A 86 10.67 18.70 4.58
CA LEU A 86 10.37 18.24 5.93
C LEU A 86 11.36 17.15 6.41
N VAL A 87 12.29 16.74 5.55
CA VAL A 87 13.32 15.74 5.84
C VAL A 87 14.52 16.39 6.51
N SER A 88 15.10 15.70 7.49
CA SER A 88 16.28 16.17 8.22
C SER A 88 17.50 16.30 7.29
N PRO A 89 18.30 17.38 7.39
CA PRO A 89 19.54 17.51 6.63
C PRO A 89 20.58 16.44 7.00
N ASP A 90 20.44 15.82 8.19
CA ASP A 90 21.30 14.73 8.68
C ASP A 90 20.79 13.33 8.29
N ALA A 91 19.67 13.23 7.56
CA ALA A 91 19.13 11.94 7.11
C ALA A 91 20.11 11.25 6.11
N PRO A 92 20.19 9.90 6.10
CA PRO A 92 21.15 9.20 5.23
C PRO A 92 20.89 9.49 3.75
N SER A 93 21.87 10.06 3.05
CA SER A 93 21.76 10.46 1.64
C SER A 93 21.52 9.30 0.64
N SER A 94 21.64 8.06 1.09
CA SER A 94 21.29 6.84 0.35
C SER A 94 19.85 6.38 0.56
N ALA A 95 19.09 6.98 1.49
CA ALA A 95 17.72 6.61 1.75
C ALA A 95 16.80 7.16 0.63
N PRO A 96 15.74 6.43 0.24
CA PRO A 96 14.93 6.82 -0.91
C PRO A 96 14.21 8.17 -0.70
N PHE A 97 13.82 8.50 0.54
CA PHE A 97 13.10 9.73 0.87
C PHE A 97 13.98 10.99 0.91
N THR A 98 15.32 10.87 0.88
CA THR A 98 16.24 12.03 0.82
C THR A 98 16.55 12.47 -0.62
N VAL A 99 15.78 12.02 -1.60
CA VAL A 99 15.95 12.37 -3.02
C VAL A 99 14.60 12.78 -3.60
N VAL A 100 14.45 14.06 -3.95
CA VAL A 100 13.22 14.64 -4.50
C VAL A 100 12.65 13.82 -5.66
N ALA A 101 13.49 13.38 -6.60
CA ALA A 101 13.06 12.59 -7.76
C ALA A 101 12.48 11.21 -7.39
N ASN A 102 12.90 10.59 -6.28
CA ASN A 102 12.33 9.34 -5.80
C ASN A 102 10.95 9.57 -5.17
N LEU A 103 10.77 10.67 -4.44
CA LEU A 103 9.48 11.08 -3.89
C LEU A 103 8.49 11.39 -5.04
N ASP A 104 8.89 12.17 -6.04
CA ASP A 104 8.07 12.45 -7.22
C ASP A 104 7.70 11.16 -7.98
N ALA A 105 8.63 10.20 -8.10
CA ALA A 105 8.36 8.90 -8.71
C ALA A 105 7.35 8.06 -7.91
N GLY A 106 7.42 8.07 -6.57
CA GLY A 106 6.44 7.41 -5.71
C GLY A 106 5.06 8.08 -5.81
N ILE A 107 4.99 9.42 -5.76
CA ILE A 107 3.77 10.20 -5.95
C ILE A 107 3.12 9.88 -7.30
N ALA A 108 3.91 9.67 -8.36
CA ALA A 108 3.41 9.27 -9.68
C ALA A 108 2.77 7.86 -9.71
N THR A 109 3.07 6.97 -8.76
CA THR A 109 2.36 5.67 -8.64
C THR A 109 1.02 5.77 -7.93
N VAL A 110 0.79 6.83 -7.13
CA VAL A 110 -0.48 7.06 -6.44
C VAL A 110 -1.50 7.64 -7.42
N ALA A 111 -2.62 6.93 -7.62
CA ALA A 111 -3.70 7.36 -8.49
C ALA A 111 -4.29 8.73 -8.08
N ALA A 112 -4.81 9.47 -9.06
CA ALA A 112 -5.53 10.71 -8.78
C ALA A 112 -6.86 10.40 -8.07
N GLY A 113 -7.14 11.11 -6.97
CA GLY A 113 -8.32 10.87 -6.15
C GLY A 113 -8.15 9.80 -5.07
N THR A 114 -6.95 9.20 -4.92
CA THR A 114 -6.63 8.39 -3.74
C THR A 114 -6.71 9.25 -2.48
N THR A 115 -7.54 8.84 -1.51
CA THR A 115 -7.51 9.33 -0.13
C THR A 115 -6.58 8.46 0.70
N TYR A 116 -6.13 8.97 1.85
CA TYR A 116 -5.28 8.23 2.78
C TYR A 116 -5.81 8.41 4.21
N CYS A 117 -5.57 7.44 5.07
CA CYS A 117 -5.83 7.55 6.51
C CYS A 117 -4.52 7.35 7.25
N LEU A 118 -4.21 8.22 8.21
CA LEU A 118 -3.07 8.07 9.11
C LEU A 118 -3.52 7.57 10.49
N ASP A 119 -2.80 6.57 11.00
CA ASP A 119 -2.88 6.08 12.38
C ASP A 119 -1.45 6.10 12.94
N ILE A 120 -1.17 7.05 13.84
CA ILE A 120 0.17 7.38 14.34
C ILE A 120 0.24 7.09 15.84
N ASP A 121 1.07 6.11 16.21
CA ASP A 121 1.34 5.75 17.60
C ASP A 121 2.75 6.19 18.01
N THR A 122 2.87 6.99 19.08
CA THR A 122 4.16 7.28 19.70
C THR A 122 4.70 6.01 20.40
N LEU A 123 5.78 5.41 19.87
CA LEU A 123 6.46 4.27 20.51
C LEU A 123 7.32 4.72 21.70
N ARG A 124 8.08 5.80 21.50
CA ARG A 124 8.91 6.52 22.49
C ARG A 124 9.17 7.93 21.96
N PRO A 125 9.68 8.89 22.77
CA PRO A 125 9.95 10.25 22.30
C PRO A 125 10.78 10.27 21.00
N GLY A 126 10.23 10.91 19.97
CA GLY A 126 10.84 11.03 18.63
C GLY A 126 10.73 9.79 17.73
N VAL A 127 10.07 8.71 18.17
CA VAL A 127 9.92 7.46 17.37
C VAL A 127 8.46 7.01 17.36
N PHE A 128 7.91 6.86 16.16
CA PHE A 128 6.50 6.60 15.91
C PHE A 128 6.31 5.33 15.07
N THR A 129 5.19 4.65 15.27
CA THR A 129 4.62 3.74 14.26
C THR A 129 3.60 4.53 13.45
N LEU A 130 3.66 4.43 12.12
CA LEU A 130 2.61 4.89 11.23
C LEU A 130 1.97 3.66 10.56
N THR A 131 0.65 3.53 10.68
CA THR A 131 -0.15 2.74 9.74
C THR A 131 -0.81 3.70 8.76
N LEU A 132 -0.41 3.67 7.49
CA LEU A 132 -1.02 4.46 6.42
C LEU A 132 -1.90 3.55 5.58
N THR A 133 -3.16 3.93 5.36
CA THR A 133 -4.07 3.17 4.49
C THR A 133 -4.53 4.04 3.31
N GLU A 134 -4.12 3.68 2.11
CA GLU A 134 -4.61 4.29 0.86
C GLU A 134 -5.98 3.74 0.48
N SER A 135 -6.87 4.60 0.00
CA SER A 135 -8.14 4.22 -0.62
C SER A 135 -8.30 4.93 -1.96
N GLY A 136 -8.29 4.15 -3.03
CA GLY A 136 -8.59 4.63 -4.38
C GLY A 136 -10.10 4.75 -4.63
N PRO A 137 -10.50 5.23 -5.82
CA PRO A 137 -11.92 5.38 -6.19
C PRO A 137 -12.71 4.05 -6.17
N ASP A 138 -12.04 2.92 -6.36
CA ASP A 138 -12.65 1.57 -6.36
C ASP A 138 -12.62 0.89 -4.97
N GLY A 139 -12.07 1.54 -3.94
CA GLY A 139 -11.96 1.01 -2.56
C GLY A 139 -10.55 1.09 -1.95
N PRO A 140 -10.33 0.50 -0.76
CA PRO A 140 -9.01 0.48 -0.11
C PRO A 140 -7.98 -0.24 -1.00
N GLY A 141 -6.88 0.45 -1.31
CA GLY A 141 -5.87 0.02 -2.27
C GLY A 141 -4.71 -0.73 -1.63
N THR A 142 -4.05 -0.11 -0.65
CA THR A 142 -2.88 -0.67 0.06
C THR A 142 -2.82 -0.15 1.50
N GLN A 143 -2.29 -0.96 2.42
CA GLN A 143 -1.89 -0.51 3.75
C GLN A 143 -0.37 -0.65 3.91
N TYR A 144 0.26 0.40 4.41
CA TYR A 144 1.68 0.46 4.74
C TYR A 144 1.86 0.55 6.25
N ARG A 145 2.91 -0.11 6.77
CA ARG A 145 3.35 0.01 8.16
C ARG A 145 4.78 0.49 8.16
N GLN A 146 5.02 1.57 8.90
CA GLN A 146 6.30 2.25 8.94
C GLN A 146 6.70 2.59 10.36
N ARG A 147 8.00 2.58 10.63
CA ARG A 147 8.60 3.23 11.78
C ARG A 147 9.22 4.53 11.31
N ILE A 148 8.83 5.64 11.93
CA ILE A 148 9.34 6.97 11.60
C ILE A 148 10.09 7.54 12.81
N THR A 149 11.29 8.04 12.57
CA THR A 149 12.07 8.79 13.55
C THR A 149 12.02 10.27 13.19
N THR A 150 11.67 11.13 14.14
CA THR A 150 11.72 12.60 14.00
C THR A 150 12.72 13.21 14.95
N SER A 151 13.40 14.27 14.52
CA SER A 151 14.30 15.09 15.33
C SER A 151 13.88 16.55 15.29
N GLU A 152 14.27 17.33 16.28
CA GLU A 152 14.13 18.79 16.26
C GLU A 152 15.43 19.43 15.75
N VAL A 153 15.34 20.27 14.73
CA VAL A 153 16.45 21.05 14.14
C VAL A 153 15.98 22.50 14.02
N ASP A 154 16.75 23.46 14.53
CA ASP A 154 16.44 24.90 14.51
C ASP A 154 15.02 25.27 15.01
N GLY A 155 14.53 24.56 16.03
CA GLY A 155 13.18 24.78 16.61
C GLY A 155 12.04 24.20 15.79
N ARG A 156 12.32 23.25 14.87
CA ARG A 156 11.34 22.61 13.98
C ARG A 156 11.53 21.10 13.97
N PHE A 157 10.43 20.37 14.02
CA PHE A 157 10.47 18.92 13.80
C PHE A 157 10.72 18.61 12.32
N VAL A 158 11.57 17.61 12.08
CA VAL A 158 11.96 17.07 10.77
C VAL A 158 12.05 15.54 10.83
N ILE A 159 11.85 14.86 9.70
CA ILE A 159 11.93 13.40 9.59
C ILE A 159 13.37 12.95 9.39
N ALA A 160 13.90 12.16 10.32
CA ALA A 160 15.27 11.63 10.30
C ALA A 160 15.37 10.22 9.68
N SER A 161 14.36 9.36 9.89
CA SER A 161 14.26 8.07 9.18
C SER A 161 12.81 7.66 8.91
N ILE A 162 12.60 6.97 7.79
CA ILE A 162 11.39 6.23 7.45
C ILE A 162 11.81 4.80 7.10
N GLU A 163 11.30 3.83 7.85
CA GLU A 163 11.62 2.41 7.73
C GLU A 163 10.32 1.61 7.65
N GLN A 164 10.32 0.45 6.98
CA GLN A 164 9.19 -0.49 7.08
C GLN A 164 9.18 -1.16 8.46
N ALA A 165 7.98 -1.40 9.01
CA ALA A 165 7.76 -2.00 10.34
C ALA A 165 7.11 -3.39 10.26
#